data_AF-A0A351JYW7-F1
#
_entry.id   AF-A0A351JYW7-F1
#
_cell.length_a   1.000
_cell.length_b   1.000
_cell.length_c   1.000
_cell.angle_alpha   90.00
_cell.angle_beta   90.00
_cell.angle_gamma   90.00
#
_symmetry.space_group_name_H-M   'P 1'
#
loop_
_entity.id
_entity.type
_entity.pdbx_description
1 polymer ?
#
loop_
_entity_poly.entity_id
_entity_poly.type
_entity_poly.pdbx_seq_one_letter_code
_entity_poly.pdbx_strand_id
1 'polypeptide(L)' 'LLCTYRLISGPTLPDRIVAAQAITTKTLAILVLLASMYDQMIFLDISLTYAVLAFLSVLAVARYLGQGKVG' A
#
# COMPACT_ATOMS: atom_id res chain seq x y z
N LEU A 1 19.41 5.53 -3.27
CA LEU A 1 20.35 4.57 -2.67
C LEU A 1 20.41 4.67 -1.13
N LEU A 2 20.53 5.87 -0.53
CA LEU A 2 20.47 6.02 0.94
C LEU A 2 19.09 5.71 1.57
N CYS A 3 18.00 5.99 0.85
CA CYS A 3 16.64 5.78 1.39
C CYS A 3 16.22 4.30 1.46
N THR A 4 16.73 3.46 0.54
CA THR A 4 16.44 2.01 0.52
C THR A 4 17.03 1.29 1.75
N TYR A 5 18.15 1.79 2.27
CA TYR A 5 18.79 1.30 3.49
C TYR A 5 17.95 1.57 4.76
N ARG A 6 17.19 2.66 4.80
CA ARG A 6 16.30 3.00 5.92
C ARG A 6 14.99 2.19 5.89
N LEU A 7 14.58 1.71 4.72
CA LEU A 7 13.35 0.93 4.52
C LEU A 7 13.49 -0.54 4.94
N ILE A 8 14.72 -1.08 4.92
CA ILE A 8 15.02 -2.44 5.38
C ILE A 8 15.31 -2.46 6.89
N SER A 9 15.71 -1.31 7.46
CA SER A 9 16.03 -1.14 8.89
C SER A 9 14.82 -0.74 9.75
N GLY A 10 13.59 -0.97 9.28
CA GLY A 10 12.39 -0.90 10.11
C GLY A 10 12.37 -2.05 11.11
N PRO A 11 12.63 -1.83 12.41
CA PRO A 11 12.83 -2.90 13.39
C PRO A 11 11.53 -3.63 13.76
N THR A 12 10.37 -3.09 13.37
CA THR A 12 9.05 -3.55 13.79
C THR A 12 8.18 -3.97 12.61
N LEU A 13 7.47 -5.10 12.74
CA LEU A 13 6.46 -5.60 11.79
C LEU A 13 5.53 -4.49 11.20
N PRO A 14 4.94 -3.59 12.01
CA PRO A 14 4.12 -2.47 11.50
C PRO A 14 4.86 -1.53 10.53
N ASP A 15 6.16 -1.27 10.75
CA ASP A 15 6.94 -0.36 9.89
C ASP A 15 7.11 -0.93 8.47
N ARG A 16 7.33 -2.24 8.36
CA ARG A 16 7.39 -2.95 7.07
C ARG A 16 6.07 -2.89 6.29
N ILE A 17 4.94 -2.95 7.00
CA ILE A 17 3.60 -2.91 6.39
C ILE A 17 3.30 -1.51 5.87
N VAL A 18 3.69 -0.47 6.63
CA VAL A 18 3.58 0.93 6.19
C VAL A 18 4.47 1.19 4.96
N ALA A 19 5.70 0.65 4.96
CA ALA A 19 6.59 0.75 3.80
C ALA A 19 6.01 0.05 2.55
N ALA A 20 5.42 -1.13 2.70
CA ALA A 20 4.74 -1.84 1.61
C ALA A 20 3.54 -1.03 1.07
N GLN A 21 2.73 -0.45 1.95
CA GLN A 21 1.62 0.41 1.56
C GLN A 21 2.11 1.60 0.71
N ALA A 22 3.18 2.28 1.16
CA ALA A 22 3.73 3.43 0.46
C ALA A 22 4.15 3.11 -0.98
N ILE A 23 4.72 1.91 -1.21
CA ILE A 23 5.06 1.41 -2.55
C ILE A 23 3.79 1.20 -3.38
N THR A 24 2.78 0.53 -2.82
CA THR A 24 1.51 0.30 -3.51
C THR A 24 0.81 1.60 -3.91
N THR A 25 0.82 2.61 -3.03
CA THR A 25 0.28 3.95 -3.32
C THR A 25 1.01 4.63 -4.49
N LYS A 26 2.34 4.50 -4.57
CA LYS A 26 3.11 5.03 -5.73
C LYS A 26 2.69 4.33 -7.02
N THR A 27 2.55 3.00 -7.00
CA THR A 27 2.12 2.22 -8.16
C THR A 27 0.71 2.61 -8.62
N LEU A 28 -0.21 2.80 -7.68
CA LEU A 28 -1.57 3.27 -7.97
C LEU A 28 -1.58 4.68 -8.56
N ALA A 29 -0.77 5.61 -8.04
CA ALA A 29 -0.66 6.95 -8.60
C ALA A 29 -0.18 6.92 -10.06
N ILE A 30 0.76 6.01 -10.40
CA ILE A 30 1.21 5.80 -11.78
C ILE A 30 0.08 5.22 -12.63
N LEU A 31 -0.67 4.23 -12.14
CA LEU A 31 -1.82 3.64 -12.84
C LEU A 31 -2.91 4.66 -13.14
N VAL A 32 -3.24 5.55 -12.19
CA VAL A 32 -4.21 6.63 -12.40
C VAL A 32 -3.72 7.64 -13.44
N LEU A 33 -2.45 8.04 -13.39
CA LEU A 33 -1.85 8.92 -14.40
C LEU A 33 -1.89 8.28 -15.79
N LEU A 34 -1.62 6.98 -15.87
CA LEU A 34 -1.70 6.23 -17.11
C LEU A 34 -3.15 6.15 -17.61
N ALA A 35 -4.12 5.87 -16.74
CA ALA A 35 -5.54 5.87 -17.07
C ALA A 35 -6.00 7.21 -17.68
N SER A 36 -5.53 8.32 -17.10
CA SER A 36 -5.83 9.66 -17.60
C SER A 36 -5.16 9.97 -18.95
N MET A 37 -4.00 9.38 -19.24
CA MET A 37 -3.29 9.59 -20.51
C MET A 37 -3.88 8.78 -21.66
N TYR A 38 -4.34 7.56 -21.37
CA TYR A 38 -4.87 6.64 -22.39
C TYR A 38 -6.39 6.72 -22.58
N ASP A 39 -7.10 7.54 -21.79
CA ASP A 39 -8.57 7.69 -21.81
C ASP A 39 -9.34 6.35 -21.72
N GLN A 40 -8.69 5.34 -21.10
CA GLN A 40 -9.22 4.00 -20.96
C GLN A 40 -9.68 3.78 -19.52
N MET A 41 -11.01 3.76 -19.31
CA MET A 41 -11.64 3.53 -18.01
C MET A 41 -11.19 2.24 -17.30
N ILE A 42 -10.74 1.24 -18.05
CA ILE A 42 -10.29 -0.06 -17.52
C ILE A 42 -9.13 0.11 -16.53
N PHE A 43 -8.19 1.02 -16.80
CA PHE A 43 -7.06 1.26 -15.89
C PHE A 43 -7.51 1.94 -14.58
N LEU A 44 -8.57 2.74 -14.65
CA LEU A 44 -9.14 3.42 -13.49
C LEU A 44 -9.86 2.42 -12.57
N ASP A 45 -10.61 1.47 -13.13
CA ASP A 45 -11.26 0.39 -12.39
C ASP A 45 -10.25 -0.53 -11.67
N ILE A 46 -9.19 -0.91 -12.37
CA ILE A 46 -8.10 -1.72 -11.78
C ILE A 46 -7.44 -0.93 -10.64
N SER A 47 -7.11 0.33 -10.87
CA SER A 47 -6.49 1.19 -9.86
C SER A 47 -7.36 1.36 -8.62
N LEU A 48 -8.66 1.60 -8.79
CA LEU A 48 -9.60 1.77 -7.68
C LEU A 48 -9.72 0.48 -6.87
N THR A 49 -9.83 -0.67 -7.54
CA THR A 49 -9.91 -1.98 -6.89
C THR A 49 -8.64 -2.29 -6.10
N TYR A 50 -7.46 -2.03 -6.68
CA TYR A 50 -6.18 -2.19 -5.97
C TYR A 50 -6.04 -1.23 -4.79
N ALA A 51 -6.56 -0.01 -4.88
CA ALA A 51 -6.55 0.95 -3.78
C ALA A 51 -7.33 0.43 -2.56
N VAL A 52 -8.54 -0.11 -2.80
CA VAL A 52 -9.39 -0.69 -1.76
C VAL A 52 -8.73 -1.93 -1.15
N LEU A 53 -8.20 -2.85 -1.97
CA LEU A 53 -7.50 -4.05 -1.50
C LEU A 53 -6.26 -3.71 -0.66
N ALA A 54 -5.48 -2.72 -1.07
CA ALA A 54 -4.30 -2.27 -0.33
C ALA A 54 -4.69 -1.69 1.03
N PHE A 55 -5.76 -0.91 1.09
CA PHE A 55 -6.29 -0.37 2.34
C PHE A 55 -6.80 -1.48 3.28
N LEU A 56 -7.57 -2.44 2.74
CA LEU A 56 -8.08 -3.59 3.49
C LEU A 56 -6.95 -4.46 4.05
N SER A 57 -5.87 -4.64 3.30
CA SER A 57 -4.69 -5.40 3.74
C SER A 57 -4.05 -4.78 4.99
N VAL A 58 -3.86 -3.46 5.00
CA VAL A 58 -3.31 -2.76 6.17
C VAL A 58 -4.29 -2.79 7.34
N LEU A 59 -5.60 -2.64 7.09
CA LEU A 59 -6.61 -2.73 8.12
C LEU A 59 -6.66 -4.13 8.77
N ALA A 60 -6.59 -5.19 7.97
CA ALA A 60 -6.56 -6.56 8.45
C ALA A 60 -5.36 -6.80 9.37
N VAL A 61 -4.18 -6.32 8.98
CA VAL A 61 -2.98 -6.47 9.80
C VAL A 61 -3.03 -5.59 11.05
N ALA A 62 -3.56 -4.37 10.95
CA ALA A 62 -3.77 -3.50 12.10
C ALA A 62 -4.73 -4.12 13.12
N ARG A 63 -5.80 -4.78 12.66
CA ARG A 63 -6.73 -5.53 13.50
C ARG A 63 -6.05 -6.72 14.16
N TYR A 64 -5.25 -7.48 13.41
CA TYR A 64 -4.51 -8.63 13.94
C TYR A 64 -3.49 -8.22 15.01
N LEU A 65 -2.72 -7.15 14.77
CA LEU A 65 -1.79 -6.57 15.74
C LEU A 65 -2.51 -6.01 16.98
N GLY A 66 -3.67 -5.38 16.81
CA GLY A 66 -4.47 -4.83 17.90
C GLY A 66 -5.12 -5.90 18.79
N GLN A 67 -5.44 -7.07 18.23
CA GLN A 67 -6.01 -8.20 18.98
C GLN A 67 -4.95 -8.93 19.83
N GLY A 68 -3.67 -8.89 19.46
CA GLY A 68 -2.58 -9.46 20.27
C GLY A 68 -2.23 -8.69 21.55
N LYS A 69 -2.98 -7.62 21.88
CA LYS A 69 -2.74 -6.76 23.05
C LYS A 69 -3.97 -6.56 23.93
N VAL A 70 -4.93 -7.48 23.88
CA VAL A 70 -6.06 -7.54 24.82
C VAL A 70 -6.25 -8.98 25.28
N GLY A 71 -5.65 -9.33 26.42
CA GLY A 71 -6.02 -10.52 27.23
C GLY A 71 -5.50 -11.85 26.72
#